data_AF-A0A0B6X6D9-F1
#
_entry.id   AF-A0A0B6X6D9-F1
#
_cell.length_a   1.000
_cell.length_b   1.000
_cell.length_c   1.000
_cell.angle_alpha   90.00
_cell.angle_beta   90.00
_cell.angle_gamma   90.00
#
_symmetry.space_group_name_H-M   'P 1'
#
loop_
_entity.id
_entity.type
_entity.pdbx_description
1 polymer ?
#
loop_
_entity_poly.entity_id
_entity_poly.type
_entity_poly.pdbx_seq_one_letter_code
_entity_poly.pdbx_strand_id
1 'polypeptide(L)'
;MDISQRPAIVEKRSRTGDFEGDTIYGQDAYLVTLVDRKSRLLLMAKTPDKTAEVVANTVNTLLNCVAKVHTLTLDNGGEFAQHERVTNENTNGLVRRQWPKGTAFGSLTEQEISDMELRLNMTPRKVLNGLTPMEVYTGRMLHLLR
;
A
#
# COMPACT_ATOMS: atom_id res chain seq x y z
N MET A 1 13.05 -16.95 -4.35
CA MET A 1 14.05 -16.66 -3.30
C MET A 1 13.58 -17.32 -2.02
N ASP A 2 14.50 -17.91 -1.27
CA ASP A 2 14.21 -18.60 -0.01
C ASP A 2 13.91 -17.59 1.12
N ILE A 3 12.93 -17.90 1.97
CA ILE A 3 12.52 -17.02 3.09
C ILE A 3 13.58 -16.90 4.18
N SER A 4 14.45 -17.90 4.34
CA SER A 4 15.55 -17.91 5.32
C SER A 4 16.61 -16.84 5.08
N GLN A 5 16.65 -16.25 3.89
CA GLN A 5 17.63 -15.21 3.52
C GLN A 5 17.13 -13.77 3.71
N ARG A 6 15.91 -13.55 4.25
CA ARG A 6 15.45 -12.20 4.59
C ARG A 6 16.24 -11.65 5.78
N PRO A 7 16.94 -10.51 5.66
CA PRO A 7 17.63 -9.93 6.80
C PRO A 7 16.63 -9.45 7.86
N ALA A 8 16.87 -9.77 9.14
CA ALA A 8 15.97 -9.46 10.27
C ALA A 8 15.66 -7.96 10.51
N ILE A 9 16.27 -7.05 9.73
CA ILE A 9 15.90 -5.63 9.69
C ILE A 9 14.50 -5.41 9.08
N VAL A 10 14.08 -6.32 8.18
CA VAL A 10 12.82 -6.23 7.41
C VAL A 10 11.60 -6.41 8.32
N GLU A 11 11.60 -7.38 9.23
CA GLU A 11 10.48 -7.62 10.17
C GLU A 11 10.21 -6.43 11.11
N LYS A 12 11.24 -5.68 11.51
CA LYS A 12 11.16 -4.72 12.62
C LYS A 12 10.40 -3.43 12.32
N ARG A 13 9.85 -3.25 11.10
CA ARG A 13 9.17 -2.01 10.63
C ARG A 13 9.99 -0.75 10.98
N SER A 14 11.31 -0.86 10.89
CA SER A 14 12.26 0.00 11.60
C SER A 14 12.52 1.33 10.88
N ARG A 15 12.40 1.35 9.55
CA ARG A 15 12.60 2.51 8.66
C ARG A 15 11.47 2.62 7.64
N THR A 16 11.39 3.76 6.96
CA THR A 16 10.55 3.96 5.78
C THR A 16 11.32 3.63 4.51
N GLY A 17 10.63 3.21 3.45
CA GLY A 17 11.17 2.69 2.20
C GLY A 17 11.03 1.16 2.04
N ASP A 18 10.54 0.44 3.04
CA ASP A 18 10.25 -0.99 2.94
C ASP A 18 8.74 -1.15 2.65
N PHE A 19 8.37 -1.65 1.47
CA PHE A 19 6.97 -1.74 0.98
C PHE A 19 6.48 -3.20 0.87
N GLU A 20 5.21 -3.41 1.23
CA GLU A 20 4.42 -4.61 0.91
C GLU A 20 3.46 -4.29 -0.24
N GLY A 21 3.39 -5.13 -1.28
CA GLY A 21 2.49 -4.97 -2.41
C GLY A 21 1.45 -6.09 -2.52
N ASP A 22 0.23 -5.74 -2.89
CA ASP A 22 -0.93 -6.64 -3.04
C ASP A 22 -1.82 -6.16 -4.22
N THR A 23 -2.73 -7.01 -4.68
CA THR A 23 -3.68 -6.71 -5.76
C THR A 23 -5.12 -6.89 -5.26
N ILE A 24 -5.85 -5.79 -5.15
CA ILE A 24 -7.26 -5.79 -4.78
C ILE A 24 -8.12 -6.01 -6.03
N TYR A 25 -8.89 -7.10 -6.02
CA TYR A 25 -9.76 -7.50 -7.13
C TYR A 25 -11.09 -6.70 -7.15
N GLY A 26 -11.35 -5.96 -8.22
CA GLY A 26 -12.68 -5.46 -8.57
C GLY A 26 -13.51 -6.54 -9.29
N GLN A 27 -14.66 -6.16 -9.83
CA GLN A 27 -15.47 -7.04 -10.69
C GLN A 27 -14.85 -7.23 -12.09
N ASP A 28 -14.25 -6.17 -12.63
CA ASP A 28 -13.86 -6.00 -14.04
C ASP A 28 -12.44 -5.43 -14.24
N ALA A 29 -11.83 -4.90 -13.18
CA ALA A 29 -10.45 -4.40 -13.14
C ALA A 29 -9.85 -4.60 -11.72
N TYR A 30 -8.61 -4.19 -11.51
CA TYR A 30 -7.87 -4.41 -10.27
C TYR A 30 -7.24 -3.11 -9.77
N LEU A 31 -7.01 -3.00 -8.46
CA LEU A 31 -6.17 -1.97 -7.86
C LEU A 31 -4.89 -2.63 -7.34
N VAL A 32 -3.73 -2.20 -7.82
CA VAL A 32 -2.44 -2.54 -7.20
C VAL A 32 -2.26 -1.60 -6.01
N THR A 33 -1.96 -2.13 -4.83
CA THR A 33 -1.62 -1.33 -3.64
C THR A 33 -0.21 -1.62 -3.18
N LEU A 34 0.54 -0.59 -2.82
CA LEU A 34 1.84 -0.67 -2.15
C LEU A 34 1.74 0.07 -0.82
N VAL A 35 2.14 -0.57 0.28
CA VAL A 35 2.07 0.02 1.62
C VAL A 35 3.43 0.00 2.31
N ASP A 36 3.92 1.17 2.72
CA ASP A 36 5.13 1.28 3.54
C ASP A 36 4.88 0.65 4.93
N ARG A 37 5.75 -0.30 5.30
CA ARG A 37 5.58 -1.14 6.49
C ARG A 37 5.65 -0.35 7.79
N LYS A 38 6.37 0.79 7.82
CA LYS A 38 6.51 1.64 9.01
C LYS A 38 5.43 2.71 9.03
N SER A 39 5.38 3.57 8.03
CA SER A 39 4.52 4.76 7.99
C SER A 39 3.07 4.44 7.65
N ARG A 40 2.76 3.29 7.03
CA ARG A 40 1.43 2.98 6.46
C ARG A 40 1.04 3.89 5.29
N LEU A 41 2.02 4.54 4.65
CA LEU A 41 1.79 5.27 3.41
C LEU A 41 1.29 4.27 2.37
N LEU A 42 0.09 4.50 1.86
CA LEU A 42 -0.51 3.78 0.74
C LEU A 42 -0.13 4.48 -0.55
N LEU A 43 0.25 3.71 -1.56
CA LEU A 43 0.25 4.10 -2.97
C LEU A 43 -0.69 3.14 -3.68
N MET A 44 -1.57 3.61 -4.56
CA MET A 44 -2.43 2.72 -5.33
C MET A 44 -2.79 3.25 -6.72
N ALA A 45 -2.92 2.33 -7.68
CA ALA A 45 -3.34 2.64 -9.04
C ALA A 45 -4.19 1.51 -9.63
N LYS A 46 -5.07 1.87 -10.56
CA LYS A 46 -5.87 0.90 -11.31
C LYS A 46 -5.04 0.21 -12.38
N THR A 47 -5.27 -1.08 -12.57
CA THR A 47 -4.81 -1.85 -13.73
C THR A 47 -6.01 -2.56 -14.38
N PRO A 48 -6.13 -2.55 -15.72
CA PRO A 48 -7.19 -3.26 -16.42
C PRO A 48 -7.02 -4.79 -16.35
N ASP A 49 -5.79 -5.29 -16.19
CA ASP A 49 -5.48 -6.71 -16.13
C ASP A 49 -4.50 -7.07 -15.01
N LYS A 50 -4.39 -8.38 -14.76
CA LYS A 50 -3.55 -9.00 -13.72
C LYS A 50 -2.31 -9.71 -14.29
N THR A 51 -1.89 -9.38 -15.51
CA THR A 51 -0.65 -9.93 -16.07
C THR A 51 0.54 -9.42 -15.27
N ALA A 52 1.58 -10.25 -15.16
CA ALA A 52 2.78 -9.88 -14.40
C ALA A 52 3.46 -8.62 -14.96
N GLU A 53 3.39 -8.42 -16.29
CA GLU A 53 3.96 -7.24 -16.97
C GLU A 53 3.21 -5.96 -16.61
N VAL A 54 1.87 -5.93 -16.75
CA VAL A 54 1.10 -4.71 -16.47
C VAL A 54 1.14 -4.39 -14.98
N VAL A 55 1.03 -5.40 -14.10
CA VAL A 55 1.22 -5.21 -12.64
C VAL A 55 2.62 -4.66 -12.32
N ALA A 56 3.69 -5.17 -12.93
CA ALA A 56 5.04 -4.66 -12.73
C ALA A 56 5.20 -3.21 -13.22
N ASN A 57 4.60 -2.85 -14.36
CA ASN A 57 4.59 -1.48 -14.87
C ASN A 57 3.82 -0.52 -13.94
N THR A 58 2.68 -0.96 -13.38
CA THR A 58 1.94 -0.22 -12.36
C THR A 58 2.76 -0.03 -11.08
N VAL A 59 3.42 -1.08 -10.60
CA VAL A 59 4.32 -1.02 -9.43
C VAL A 59 5.47 -0.02 -9.67
N ASN A 60 6.13 -0.08 -10.83
CA ASN A 60 7.20 0.86 -11.17
C ASN A 60 6.70 2.32 -11.20
N THR A 61 5.50 2.55 -11.73
CA THR A 61 4.85 3.87 -11.74
C THR A 61 4.62 4.39 -10.32
N LEU A 62 4.06 3.56 -9.43
CA LEU A 62 3.83 3.92 -8.03
C LEU A 62 5.14 4.17 -7.28
N LEU A 63 6.18 3.35 -7.48
CA LEU A 63 7.47 3.52 -6.81
C LEU A 63 8.23 4.77 -7.26
N ASN A 64 7.97 5.31 -8.46
CA ASN A 64 8.52 6.60 -8.88
C ASN A 64 7.94 7.80 -8.10
N CYS A 65 6.80 7.64 -7.43
CA CYS A 65 6.18 8.69 -6.61
C CYS A 65 6.78 8.81 -5.19
N VAL A 66 7.75 7.95 -4.81
CA VAL A 66 8.34 7.93 -3.46
C VAL A 66 9.84 8.17 -3.47
N ALA A 67 10.32 8.94 -2.49
CA ALA A 67 11.70 9.41 -2.42
C ALA A 67 12.75 8.32 -2.18
N LYS A 68 12.32 7.12 -1.76
CA LYS A 68 13.20 5.97 -1.52
C LYS A 68 12.43 4.66 -1.47
N VAL A 69 13.08 3.62 -1.97
CA VAL A 69 12.67 2.21 -1.88
C VAL A 69 13.89 1.41 -1.44
N HIS A 70 13.72 0.57 -0.43
CA HIS A 70 14.76 -0.31 0.11
C HIS A 70 14.41 -1.78 -0.13
N THR A 71 13.14 -2.16 0.06
CA THR A 71 12.64 -3.50 -0.28
C THR A 71 11.21 -3.38 -0.80
N LEU A 72 10.85 -4.21 -1.77
CA LEU A 72 9.48 -4.49 -2.15
C LEU A 72 9.22 -5.99 -1.95
N THR A 73 8.14 -6.32 -1.23
CA THR A 73 7.62 -7.70 -1.13
C THR A 73 6.25 -7.75 -1.77
N LEU A 74 6.09 -8.52 -2.86
CA LEU A 74 4.80 -8.82 -3.46
C LEU A 74 4.28 -10.17 -2.93
N ASP A 75 3.01 -10.26 -2.54
CA ASP A 75 2.39 -11.56 -2.19
C ASP A 75 2.03 -12.32 -3.48
N ASN A 76 2.82 -13.35 -3.80
CA ASN A 76 2.59 -14.23 -4.96
C ASN A 76 1.64 -15.41 -4.65
N GLY A 77 0.87 -15.31 -3.55
CA GLY A 77 -0.22 -16.23 -3.21
C GLY A 77 0.21 -17.40 -2.32
N GLY A 78 -0.74 -17.84 -1.48
CA GLY A 78 -0.68 -19.11 -0.73
C GLY A 78 0.31 -19.17 0.44
N GLU A 79 1.60 -19.01 0.18
CA GLU A 79 2.67 -19.58 1.01
C GLU A 79 3.20 -18.64 2.11
N PHE A 80 2.91 -17.34 2.05
CA PHE A 80 3.37 -16.34 3.04
C PHE A 80 2.45 -16.18 4.26
N ALA A 81 1.82 -17.28 4.68
CA ALA A 81 0.84 -17.28 5.76
C ALA A 81 1.49 -17.39 7.15
N GLN A 82 1.57 -16.27 7.89
CA GLN A 82 0.87 -16.08 9.19
C GLN A 82 1.35 -14.89 10.05
N HIS A 83 2.58 -14.38 9.90
CA HIS A 83 3.11 -13.37 10.85
C HIS A 83 3.31 -11.93 10.31
N GLU A 84 3.54 -11.72 9.01
CA GLU A 84 3.84 -10.36 8.49
C GLU A 84 2.61 -9.57 7.97
N ARG A 85 1.52 -10.26 7.59
CA ARG A 85 0.36 -9.72 6.82
C ARG A 85 -0.42 -8.55 7.44
N VAL A 86 -0.27 -8.31 8.74
CA VAL A 86 -1.07 -7.35 9.53
C VAL A 86 -0.97 -5.89 9.05
N THR A 87 0.02 -5.51 8.21
CA THR A 87 0.11 -4.15 7.68
C THR A 87 -0.80 -3.94 6.47
N ASN A 88 -0.60 -4.73 5.41
CA ASN A 88 -1.31 -4.54 4.15
C ASN A 88 -2.80 -4.85 4.29
N GLU A 89 -3.16 -5.95 4.97
CA GLU A 89 -4.55 -6.36 5.22
C GLU A 89 -5.38 -5.24 5.88
N ASN A 90 -4.81 -4.54 6.86
CA ASN A 90 -5.51 -3.44 7.54
C ASN A 90 -5.73 -2.23 6.62
N THR A 91 -4.78 -1.92 5.73
CA THR A 91 -4.91 -0.76 4.81
C THR A 91 -5.81 -1.11 3.63
N ASN A 92 -5.65 -2.29 3.03
CA ASN A 92 -6.55 -2.83 2.00
C ASN A 92 -7.97 -3.02 2.54
N GLY A 93 -8.13 -3.32 3.83
CA GLY A 93 -9.40 -3.31 4.54
C GLY A 93 -10.07 -1.94 4.64
N LEU A 94 -9.30 -0.83 4.68
CA LEU A 94 -9.85 0.53 4.57
C LEU A 94 -10.29 0.85 3.14
N VAL A 95 -9.53 0.40 2.13
CA VAL A 95 -9.93 0.50 0.71
C VAL A 95 -11.24 -0.27 0.48
N ARG A 96 -11.37 -1.48 1.02
CA ARG A 96 -12.59 -2.31 0.92
C ARG A 96 -13.81 -1.76 1.66
N ARG A 97 -13.65 -0.82 2.60
CA ARG A 97 -14.78 -0.09 3.19
C ARG A 97 -15.36 0.96 2.23
N GLN A 98 -14.51 1.52 1.36
CA GLN A 98 -14.94 2.46 0.31
C GLN A 98 -15.50 1.72 -0.90
N TRP A 99 -14.79 0.67 -1.35
CA TRP A 99 -15.18 -0.15 -2.50
C TRP A 99 -15.24 -1.64 -2.12
N PRO A 100 -16.42 -2.13 -1.68
CA PRO A 100 -16.64 -3.51 -1.27
C PRO A 100 -16.26 -4.56 -2.33
N LYS A 101 -16.30 -5.83 -1.93
CA LYS A 101 -16.12 -6.95 -2.87
C LYS A 101 -17.27 -6.94 -3.89
N GLY A 102 -16.93 -6.97 -5.17
CA GLY A 102 -17.90 -6.91 -6.27
C GLY A 102 -18.15 -5.51 -6.84
N THR A 103 -17.52 -4.46 -6.32
CA THR A 103 -17.50 -3.15 -6.98
C THR A 103 -16.77 -3.25 -8.33
N ALA A 104 -17.37 -2.70 -9.39
CA ALA A 104 -16.69 -2.47 -10.66
C ALA A 104 -15.61 -1.41 -10.48
N PHE A 105 -14.36 -1.78 -10.77
CA PHE A 105 -13.20 -0.89 -10.68
C PHE A 105 -12.90 -0.23 -12.04
N GLY A 106 -13.36 -0.81 -13.16
CA GLY A 106 -13.17 -0.24 -14.50
C GLY A 106 -13.66 1.20 -14.59
N SER A 107 -14.82 1.48 -13.99
CA SER A 107 -15.45 2.80 -13.94
C SER A 107 -14.86 3.79 -12.92
N LEU A 108 -13.97 3.36 -12.00
CA LEU A 108 -13.34 4.28 -11.06
C LEU A 108 -12.37 5.20 -11.81
N THR A 109 -12.47 6.49 -11.57
CA THR A 109 -11.55 7.49 -12.13
C THR A 109 -10.24 7.55 -11.34
N GLU A 110 -9.15 7.96 -11.99
CA GLU A 110 -7.87 8.18 -11.30
C GLU A 110 -7.98 9.27 -10.22
N GLN A 111 -8.95 10.20 -10.34
CA GLN A 111 -9.25 11.19 -9.30
C GLN A 111 -9.88 10.55 -8.06
N GLU A 112 -10.88 9.69 -8.20
CA GLU A 112 -11.49 8.97 -7.06
C GLU A 112 -10.46 8.08 -6.33
N ILE A 113 -9.53 7.49 -7.09
CA ILE A 113 -8.40 6.71 -6.57
C ILE A 113 -7.45 7.64 -5.79
N SER A 114 -7.04 8.76 -6.38
CA SER A 114 -6.14 9.74 -5.77
C SER A 114 -6.73 10.39 -4.50
N ASP A 115 -8.01 10.76 -4.52
CA ASP A 115 -8.73 11.35 -3.38
C ASP A 115 -8.81 10.37 -2.21
N MET A 116 -9.07 9.09 -2.52
CA MET A 116 -9.10 8.01 -1.53
C MET A 116 -7.72 7.73 -0.94
N GLU A 117 -6.67 7.70 -1.77
CA GLU A 117 -5.29 7.55 -1.32
C GLU A 117 -4.89 8.70 -0.39
N LEU A 118 -5.08 9.95 -0.84
CA LEU A 118 -4.78 11.15 -0.06
C LEU A 118 -5.52 11.13 1.27
N ARG A 119 -6.82 10.80 1.27
CA ARG A 119 -7.63 10.67 2.49
C ARG A 119 -7.04 9.65 3.45
N LEU A 120 -6.65 8.47 2.98
CA LEU A 120 -6.05 7.44 3.85
C LEU A 120 -4.64 7.79 4.34
N ASN A 121 -3.88 8.58 3.56
CA ASN A 121 -2.54 9.04 3.91
C ASN A 121 -2.53 10.28 4.83
N MET A 122 -3.61 11.05 4.84
CA MET A 122 -3.83 12.22 5.70
C MET A 122 -4.73 11.95 6.91
N THR A 123 -5.21 10.71 7.09
CA THR A 123 -5.99 10.32 8.28
C THR A 123 -5.09 9.90 9.44
N PRO A 124 -5.18 10.54 10.63
CA PRO A 124 -4.51 10.11 11.86
C PRO A 124 -4.77 8.65 12.21
N ARG A 125 -3.73 7.86 12.50
CA ARG A 125 -3.87 6.44 12.87
C ARG A 125 -3.39 6.20 14.31
N LYS A 126 -4.21 5.51 15.13
CA LYS A 126 -3.83 5.15 16.52
C LYS A 126 -2.54 4.36 16.61
N VAL A 127 -2.28 3.46 15.65
CA VAL A 127 -1.03 2.67 15.54
C VAL A 127 0.22 3.53 15.21
N LEU A 128 0.02 4.78 14.79
CA LEU A 128 1.06 5.79 14.54
C LEU A 128 1.07 6.87 15.64
N ASN A 129 0.56 6.56 16.83
CA ASN A 129 0.42 7.48 17.96
C ASN A 129 -0.39 8.76 17.63
N GLY A 130 -1.34 8.67 16.70
CA GLY A 130 -2.16 9.80 16.25
C GLY A 130 -1.55 10.61 15.11
N LEU A 131 -0.37 10.25 14.60
CA LEU A 131 0.16 10.83 13.36
C LEU A 131 -0.54 10.26 12.13
N THR A 132 -0.50 11.01 11.04
CA THR A 132 -0.90 10.52 9.71
C THR A 132 0.22 9.70 9.06
N PRO A 133 -0.10 8.79 8.12
CA PRO A 133 0.93 8.11 7.34
C PRO A 133 1.90 9.03 6.61
N MET A 134 1.40 10.14 6.06
CA MET A 134 2.22 11.12 5.35
C MET A 134 3.24 11.79 6.29
N GLU A 135 2.84 12.12 7.53
CA GLU A 135 3.75 12.70 8.53
C GLU A 135 4.84 11.72 8.96
N VAL A 136 4.49 10.45 9.18
CA VAL A 136 5.48 9.41 9.52
C VAL A 136 6.39 9.06 8.35
N TYR A 137 5.89 9.14 7.11
CA TYR A 137 6.69 8.92 5.90
C TYR A 137 7.70 10.04 5.67
N THR A 138 7.24 11.29 5.69
CA THR A 138 8.05 12.49 5.40
C THR A 138 8.92 12.94 6.57
N GLY A 139 8.60 12.52 7.80
CA GLY A 139 9.23 13.02 9.03
C GLY A 139 8.87 14.48 9.35
N ARG A 140 7.84 15.05 8.69
CA ARG A 140 7.39 16.43 8.86
C ARG A 140 5.99 16.42 9.45
N MET A 141 5.73 17.26 10.45
CA MET A 141 4.38 17.48 10.96
C MET A 141 3.62 18.38 9.96
N LEU A 142 2.49 17.90 9.44
CA LEU A 142 1.66 18.60 8.47
C LEU A 142 0.44 19.25 9.14
N HIS A 143 0.11 18.83 10.36
CA HIS A 143 -1.06 19.28 11.11
C HIS A 143 -0.89 20.62 11.88
N LEU A 144 0.01 21.51 11.44
CA LEU A 144 0.38 22.74 12.17
C LEU A 144 -0.67 23.88 12.15
N LEU A 145 -1.89 23.63 11.70
CA LEU A 145 -3.03 24.55 11.81
C LEU A 145 -4.27 23.80 12.31
N ARG A 146 -4.59 24.02 13.59
CA ARG A 146 -5.91 23.83 14.22
C ARG A 146 -6.20 25.04 15.10
#